data_AF-A0A974WJG0-F1
#
_entry.id   AF-A0A974WJG0-F1
#
_cell.length_a   1.000
_cell.length_b   1.000
_cell.length_c   1.000
_cell.angle_alpha   90.00
_cell.angle_beta   90.00
_cell.angle_gamma   90.00
#
_symmetry.space_group_name_H-M   'P 1'
#
loop_
_entity.id
_entity.type
_entity.pdbx_description
1 polymer ?
#
loop_
_entity_poly.entity_id
_entity_poly.type
_entity_poly.pdbx_seq_one_letter_code
_entity_poly.pdbx_strand_id
1 'polypeptide(L)'
;MILKNKIIISGSVLGGASIVGGVTAGSIIGYRMNNHKNSDSEFSLKQFNKNKKYPSKKYNFEVEEANGSIAELKDSDLITNNRNVVDLVDFADINLFGISTSVQPFWDQLRLAMMCKGEVHFSQFVGNGIMSVDKDLFEKWLNNNRKENKDIDKKSCVYNYDRDFQDKRTIIKDFQKIIEQNPNKKINLWISSCELNYIRPYVELAGFNNVKLLCLNEANSIISSYESNFKKDIDEYLNNKAEFKFSDIKSGPTGWIPLSTMLTNVYFFFEETQGSKDFKNQGLKRIYTYSTNKDWKIKNDFFLVRDKDNKRIPFTENYFKITGQDWRVERDKVYSNQEKHGKKPKIIFLGGNHPEAEKNSLAHLISKYQDEYNIYYKGHPNFSIIDNWIENVVNEHQEIKYIDNIETTSLSNPVGKKVILKKDNIVCILNNQIQSEELTTNHSKDMKPLWFEKWATQDYHTGALNVIASKEGLNTKNDLIYTGIPILDPVDKKTVIGWRAASPKTEIDTSINNNLWDQYVAPYLAKLGE
;
A
#
# COMPACT_ATOMS: atom_id res chain seq x y z
N MET A 1 -31.72 15.04 -33.15
CA MET A 1 -30.82 16.21 -33.10
C MET A 1 -31.02 16.91 -31.75
N ILE A 2 -30.37 16.38 -30.70
CA ILE A 2 -29.43 17.08 -29.80
C ILE A 2 -29.97 18.40 -29.23
N LEU A 3 -30.55 18.32 -28.03
CA LEU A 3 -30.65 19.45 -27.11
C LEU A 3 -29.48 19.38 -26.12
N LYS A 4 -28.46 20.21 -26.38
CA LYS A 4 -27.36 20.51 -25.45
C LYS A 4 -27.87 21.49 -24.41
N ASN A 5 -28.03 21.07 -23.17
CA ASN A 5 -28.11 21.99 -22.03
C ASN A 5 -26.72 22.23 -21.46
N LYS A 6 -26.18 23.42 -21.78
CA LYS A 6 -25.09 24.06 -21.04
C LYS A 6 -25.65 24.51 -19.69
N ILE A 7 -25.03 24.09 -18.59
CA ILE A 7 -25.20 24.74 -17.30
C ILE A 7 -24.00 25.65 -17.07
N ILE A 8 -24.32 26.93 -16.92
CA ILE A 8 -23.44 28.05 -16.56
C ILE A 8 -23.21 27.97 -15.05
N ILE A 9 -21.95 28.00 -14.62
CA ILE A 9 -21.59 28.23 -13.20
C ILE A 9 -21.02 29.65 -13.12
N SER A 10 -21.84 30.58 -12.66
CA SER A 10 -21.41 31.90 -12.19
C SER A 10 -21.27 31.84 -10.67
N GLY A 11 -20.11 32.23 -10.15
CA GLY A 11 -19.79 32.16 -8.73
C GLY A 11 -20.31 33.33 -7.89
N SER A 12 -20.18 33.17 -6.58
CA SER A 12 -19.96 34.25 -5.64
C SER A 12 -19.24 33.72 -4.39
N VAL A 13 -18.23 34.49 -3.98
CA VAL A 13 -17.39 34.34 -2.79
C VAL A 13 -18.08 35.03 -1.61
N LEU A 14 -17.91 34.47 -0.41
CA LEU A 14 -17.97 35.01 0.97
C LEU A 14 -18.47 33.84 1.86
N GLY A 15 -17.84 33.33 2.90
CA GLY A 15 -16.80 33.80 3.81
C GLY A 15 -17.19 33.22 5.19
N GLY A 16 -16.28 32.58 5.92
CA GLY A 16 -16.55 32.18 7.32
C GLY A 16 -16.20 30.74 7.69
N ALA A 17 -15.00 30.60 8.24
CA ALA A 17 -14.42 29.48 8.99
C ALA A 17 -15.39 28.51 9.69
N SER A 18 -15.32 27.24 9.31
CA SER A 18 -15.19 26.05 10.19
C SER A 18 -15.30 24.79 9.30
N ILE A 19 -14.18 24.34 8.73
CA ILE A 19 -14.15 23.08 7.97
C ILE A 19 -13.14 22.17 8.64
N VAL A 20 -13.69 21.12 9.23
CA VAL A 20 -13.06 19.88 9.67
C VAL A 20 -12.27 19.31 8.49
N GLY A 21 -10.95 19.53 8.50
CA GLY A 21 -9.99 18.96 7.54
C GLY A 21 -9.72 17.50 7.86
N GLY A 22 -10.75 16.66 7.72
CA GLY A 22 -10.57 15.22 7.58
C GLY A 22 -10.57 14.92 6.09
N VAL A 23 -9.49 14.31 5.62
CA VAL A 23 -9.36 13.72 4.28
C VAL A 23 -10.59 12.83 4.00
N THR A 24 -11.59 13.44 3.36
CA THR A 24 -12.86 12.83 2.92
C THR A 24 -12.87 12.73 1.40
N ALA A 25 -11.71 12.47 0.80
CA ALA A 25 -11.63 12.09 -0.61
C ALA A 25 -12.00 10.61 -0.84
N GLY A 26 -12.06 9.78 0.21
CA GLY A 26 -12.39 8.35 0.13
C GLY A 26 -13.87 7.98 0.25
N SER A 27 -14.75 8.87 0.73
CA SER A 27 -16.13 8.50 1.08
C SER A 27 -17.22 9.07 0.16
N ILE A 28 -16.93 10.10 -0.66
CA ILE A 28 -17.94 10.71 -1.54
C ILE A 28 -18.29 9.80 -2.73
N ILE A 29 -17.34 8.99 -3.22
CA ILE A 29 -17.60 8.01 -4.29
C ILE A 29 -18.43 6.83 -3.76
N GLY A 30 -18.16 6.35 -2.53
CA GLY A 30 -18.99 5.35 -1.87
C GLY A 30 -20.39 5.85 -1.52
N TYR A 31 -20.55 7.13 -1.19
CA TYR A 31 -21.85 7.72 -0.82
C TYR A 31 -22.75 8.00 -2.04
N ARG A 32 -22.20 8.38 -3.20
CA ARG A 32 -23.02 8.62 -4.42
C ARG A 32 -23.57 7.34 -5.08
N MET A 33 -23.06 6.15 -4.72
CA MET A 33 -23.56 4.88 -5.27
C MET A 33 -24.67 4.23 -4.43
N ASN A 34 -25.01 4.78 -3.24
CA ASN A 34 -26.04 4.23 -2.34
C ASN A 34 -27.49 4.37 -2.88
N ASN A 35 -27.72 5.08 -3.99
CA ASN A 35 -29.06 5.35 -4.52
C ASN A 35 -29.51 4.46 -5.68
N HIS A 36 -28.74 3.44 -6.06
CA HIS A 36 -29.23 2.40 -6.99
C HIS A 36 -29.54 1.10 -6.25
N LYS A 37 -30.80 0.96 -5.84
CA LYS A 37 -31.41 -0.33 -5.48
C LYS A 37 -31.45 -1.23 -6.73
N ASN A 38 -30.34 -1.87 -7.07
CA ASN A 38 -30.34 -2.96 -8.05
C ASN A 38 -30.62 -4.28 -7.30
N SER A 39 -31.78 -4.87 -7.56
CA SER A 39 -32.18 -6.21 -7.09
C SER A 39 -31.18 -7.31 -7.46
N ASP A 40 -30.32 -7.08 -8.45
CA ASP A 40 -29.37 -8.08 -8.97
C ASP A 40 -28.14 -8.27 -8.07
N SER A 41 -27.87 -7.36 -7.12
CA SER A 41 -26.80 -7.50 -6.12
C SER A 41 -27.22 -8.20 -4.82
N GLU A 42 -28.42 -8.79 -4.77
CA GLU A 42 -28.88 -9.48 -3.56
C GLU A 42 -28.39 -10.93 -3.49
N PHE A 43 -28.06 -11.36 -2.27
CA PHE A 43 -27.67 -12.73 -1.93
C PHE A 43 -28.85 -13.71 -2.10
N SER A 44 -28.60 -14.86 -2.70
CA SER A 44 -29.56 -15.96 -2.84
C SER A 44 -29.21 -17.14 -1.94
N LEU A 45 -29.99 -17.32 -0.86
CA LEU A 45 -29.87 -18.49 0.02
C LEU A 45 -30.10 -19.81 -0.75
N LYS A 46 -30.97 -19.79 -1.76
CA LYS A 46 -31.20 -20.94 -2.65
C LYS A 46 -29.93 -21.32 -3.40
N GLN A 47 -29.21 -20.34 -3.96
CA GLN A 47 -27.97 -20.58 -4.68
C GLN A 47 -26.84 -21.03 -3.75
N PHE A 48 -26.69 -20.40 -2.58
CA PHE A 48 -25.73 -20.84 -1.56
C PHE A 48 -25.95 -22.31 -1.16
N ASN A 49 -27.20 -22.69 -0.88
CA ASN A 49 -27.54 -24.07 -0.52
C ASN A 49 -27.36 -25.05 -1.69
N LYS A 50 -27.53 -24.60 -2.93
CA LYS A 50 -27.19 -25.40 -4.13
C LYS A 50 -25.69 -25.63 -4.20
N ASN A 51 -24.88 -24.58 -4.05
CA ASN A 51 -23.42 -24.65 -4.07
C ASN A 51 -22.87 -25.57 -2.97
N LYS A 52 -23.48 -25.55 -1.78
CA LYS A 52 -23.14 -26.44 -0.65
C LYS A 52 -23.32 -27.93 -0.94
N LYS A 53 -24.26 -28.27 -1.83
CA LYS A 53 -24.50 -29.66 -2.24
C LYS A 53 -23.64 -30.08 -3.44
N TYR A 54 -22.89 -29.15 -4.03
CA TYR A 54 -22.07 -29.45 -5.19
C TYR A 54 -20.88 -30.35 -4.80
N PRO A 55 -20.67 -31.48 -5.50
CA PRO A 55 -19.61 -32.43 -5.18
C PRO A 55 -18.24 -31.79 -5.41
N SER A 56 -17.58 -31.41 -4.33
CA SER A 56 -16.29 -30.72 -4.34
C SER A 56 -15.42 -31.19 -3.17
N LYS A 57 -14.10 -31.15 -3.35
CA LYS A 57 -13.10 -31.49 -2.34
C LYS A 57 -13.29 -30.61 -1.11
N LYS A 58 -13.18 -31.17 0.09
CA LYS A 58 -13.13 -30.35 1.30
C LYS A 58 -11.80 -29.60 1.35
N TYR A 59 -11.86 -28.27 1.48
CA TYR A 59 -10.67 -27.44 1.64
C TYR A 59 -10.47 -27.06 3.12
N ASN A 60 -9.38 -27.56 3.69
CA ASN A 60 -8.81 -27.11 4.95
C ASN A 60 -7.43 -26.48 4.67
N PHE A 61 -7.07 -25.46 5.45
CA PHE A 61 -5.72 -24.93 5.44
C PHE A 61 -4.78 -25.98 6.06
N GLU A 62 -3.69 -26.28 5.39
CA GLU A 62 -2.80 -27.39 5.72
C GLU A 62 -1.35 -26.95 5.52
N VAL A 63 -0.44 -27.47 6.35
CA VAL A 63 1.00 -27.24 6.23
C VAL A 63 1.77 -28.53 6.28
N GLU A 64 2.88 -28.56 5.55
CA GLU A 64 3.86 -29.63 5.64
C GLU A 64 4.77 -29.36 6.84
N GLU A 65 4.84 -30.32 7.76
CA GLU A 65 5.73 -30.30 8.91
C GLU A 65 7.15 -30.72 8.51
N ALA A 66 8.15 -30.44 9.36
CA ALA A 66 9.55 -30.77 9.09
C ALA A 66 9.82 -32.27 8.89
N ASN A 67 8.90 -33.13 9.35
CA ASN A 67 8.93 -34.58 9.17
C ASN A 67 8.27 -35.05 7.85
N GLY A 68 7.80 -34.12 7.01
CA GLY A 68 7.10 -34.39 5.74
C GLY A 68 5.62 -34.74 5.89
N SER A 69 5.05 -34.71 7.10
CA SER A 69 3.61 -34.94 7.31
C SER A 69 2.78 -33.69 7.06
N ILE A 70 1.51 -33.86 6.67
CA ILE A 70 0.59 -32.74 6.43
C ILE A 70 -0.32 -32.58 7.66
N ALA A 71 -0.26 -31.41 8.29
CA ALA A 71 -1.10 -31.05 9.43
C ALA A 71 -2.15 -30.00 9.06
N GLU A 72 -3.40 -30.20 9.50
CA GLU A 72 -4.44 -29.18 9.38
C GLU A 72 -4.14 -28.01 10.32
N LEU A 73 -4.16 -26.80 9.75
CA LEU A 73 -4.00 -25.57 10.50
C LEU A 73 -5.28 -25.25 11.25
N LYS A 74 -5.15 -25.06 12.56
CA LYS A 74 -6.24 -24.53 13.38
C LYS A 74 -6.48 -23.06 13.03
N ASP A 75 -7.72 -22.63 13.15
CA ASP A 75 -8.10 -21.22 12.97
C ASP A 75 -7.22 -20.28 13.82
N SER A 76 -6.79 -20.67 15.03
CA SER A 76 -5.90 -19.84 15.88
C SER A 76 -4.53 -19.58 15.27
N ASP A 77 -4.08 -20.45 14.38
CA ASP A 77 -2.70 -20.52 13.90
C ASP A 77 -2.59 -20.04 12.45
N LEU A 78 -3.66 -19.48 11.88
CA LEU A 78 -3.69 -19.01 10.50
C LEU A 78 -2.72 -17.84 10.28
N ILE A 79 -2.62 -16.93 11.25
CA ILE A 79 -1.66 -15.81 11.26
C ILE A 79 -0.82 -15.91 12.53
N THR A 80 0.51 -15.99 12.38
CA THR A 80 1.47 -16.20 13.47
C THR A 80 2.73 -15.37 13.23
N ASN A 81 3.72 -15.43 14.13
CA ASN A 81 5.01 -14.75 13.95
C ASN A 81 5.75 -15.18 12.67
N ASN A 82 5.46 -16.37 12.14
CA ASN A 82 6.08 -16.91 10.94
C ASN A 82 5.10 -17.03 9.78
N ARG A 83 3.86 -16.51 9.90
CA ARG A 83 2.87 -16.58 8.82
C ARG A 83 2.00 -15.32 8.75
N ASN A 84 1.91 -14.74 7.56
CA ASN A 84 1.10 -13.57 7.24
C ASN A 84 0.11 -13.88 6.11
N VAL A 85 -0.66 -12.89 5.68
CA VAL A 85 -1.69 -13.06 4.64
C VAL A 85 -1.14 -13.47 3.26
N VAL A 86 0.12 -13.16 2.92
CA VAL A 86 0.76 -13.57 1.65
C VAL A 86 0.91 -15.08 1.58
N ASP A 87 1.26 -15.72 2.71
CA ASP A 87 1.45 -17.18 2.77
C ASP A 87 0.17 -17.95 2.45
N LEU A 88 -1.00 -17.36 2.72
CA LEU A 88 -2.30 -17.99 2.49
C LEU A 88 -2.63 -18.12 1.00
N VAL A 89 -2.03 -17.30 0.14
CA VAL A 89 -2.22 -17.35 -1.31
C VAL A 89 -1.77 -18.70 -1.86
N ASP A 90 -0.66 -19.23 -1.36
CA ASP A 90 -0.07 -20.48 -1.84
C ASP A 90 -0.67 -21.75 -1.20
N PHE A 91 -1.65 -21.61 -0.30
CA PHE A 91 -2.41 -22.75 0.25
C PHE A 91 -3.53 -23.24 -0.68
N ALA A 92 -3.92 -22.43 -1.66
CA ALA A 92 -4.88 -22.82 -2.70
C ALA A 92 -4.17 -23.21 -4.00
N ASP A 93 -4.83 -24.07 -4.77
CA ASP A 93 -4.42 -24.38 -6.13
C ASP A 93 -4.79 -23.23 -7.09
N ILE A 94 -5.95 -22.60 -6.85
CA ILE A 94 -6.51 -21.51 -7.64
C ILE A 94 -6.85 -20.33 -6.72
N ASN A 95 -6.42 -19.13 -7.11
CA ASN A 95 -6.79 -17.89 -6.45
C ASN A 95 -7.65 -17.04 -7.38
N LEU A 96 -8.89 -16.80 -6.97
CA LEU A 96 -9.81 -15.87 -7.61
C LEU A 96 -9.71 -14.52 -6.89
N PHE A 97 -9.41 -13.44 -7.60
CA PHE A 97 -9.40 -12.08 -7.05
C PHE A 97 -10.61 -11.32 -7.61
N GLY A 98 -11.59 -11.07 -6.74
CA GLY A 98 -12.78 -10.31 -7.06
C GLY A 98 -12.47 -8.83 -7.27
N ILE A 99 -13.40 -8.12 -7.93
CA ILE A 99 -13.22 -6.69 -8.20
C ILE A 99 -13.11 -5.91 -6.88
N SER A 100 -12.31 -4.85 -6.88
CA SER A 100 -12.29 -3.86 -5.81
C SER A 100 -12.72 -2.48 -6.29
N THR A 101 -13.53 -1.82 -5.47
CA THR A 101 -14.00 -0.43 -5.60
C THR A 101 -13.11 0.56 -4.85
N SER A 102 -12.11 0.06 -4.12
CA SER A 102 -11.22 0.85 -3.26
C SER A 102 -9.76 0.64 -3.69
N VAL A 103 -8.98 1.72 -3.63
CA VAL A 103 -7.62 1.76 -4.22
C VAL A 103 -6.67 0.81 -3.51
N GLN A 104 -6.61 0.87 -2.17
CA GLN A 104 -5.69 0.03 -1.40
C GLN A 104 -5.93 -1.47 -1.63
N PRO A 105 -7.16 -2.01 -1.48
CA PRO A 105 -7.40 -3.44 -1.68
C PRO A 105 -7.14 -3.88 -3.12
N PHE A 106 -7.44 -3.05 -4.12
CA PHE A 106 -7.08 -3.34 -5.51
C PHE A 106 -5.58 -3.62 -5.65
N TRP A 107 -4.74 -2.71 -5.14
CA TRP A 107 -3.28 -2.86 -5.24
C TRP A 107 -2.74 -4.01 -4.38
N ASP A 108 -3.35 -4.28 -3.23
CA ASP A 108 -2.97 -5.42 -2.40
C ASP A 108 -3.32 -6.75 -3.07
N GLN A 109 -4.51 -6.87 -3.65
CA GLN A 109 -4.90 -8.03 -4.46
C GLN A 109 -3.98 -8.21 -5.67
N LEU A 110 -3.62 -7.13 -6.38
CA LEU A 110 -2.68 -7.20 -7.50
C LEU A 110 -1.32 -7.76 -7.06
N ARG A 111 -0.79 -7.25 -5.93
CA ARG A 111 0.48 -7.73 -5.38
C ARG A 111 0.40 -9.22 -5.00
N LEU A 112 -0.67 -9.63 -4.30
CA LEU A 112 -0.89 -11.03 -3.95
C LEU A 112 -0.99 -11.91 -5.20
N ALA A 113 -1.72 -11.48 -6.23
CA ALA A 113 -1.84 -12.17 -7.50
C ALA A 113 -0.49 -12.33 -8.22
N MET A 114 0.35 -11.29 -8.22
CA MET A 114 1.69 -11.35 -8.81
C MET A 114 2.67 -12.24 -8.03
N MET A 115 2.49 -12.39 -6.72
CA MET A 115 3.30 -13.26 -5.85
C MET A 115 2.83 -14.72 -5.84
N CYS A 116 1.54 -14.96 -6.12
CA CYS A 116 0.92 -16.28 -6.14
C CYS A 116 1.69 -17.25 -7.03
N LYS A 117 1.98 -18.45 -6.54
CA LYS A 117 2.61 -19.51 -7.34
C LYS A 117 1.59 -20.32 -8.15
N GLY A 118 0.32 -20.35 -7.73
CA GLY A 118 -0.75 -21.13 -8.37
C GLY A 118 -1.46 -20.43 -9.54
N GLU A 119 -2.58 -21.02 -9.96
CA GLU A 119 -3.47 -20.45 -10.99
C GLU A 119 -4.18 -19.20 -10.43
N VAL A 120 -4.27 -18.14 -11.25
CA VAL A 120 -4.82 -16.84 -10.84
C VAL A 120 -5.90 -16.37 -11.81
N HIS A 121 -7.08 -16.08 -11.29
CA HIS A 121 -8.12 -15.38 -12.03
C HIS A 121 -8.36 -14.01 -11.40
N PHE A 122 -8.00 -12.95 -12.11
CA PHE A 122 -8.06 -11.60 -11.57
C PHE A 122 -9.15 -10.79 -12.27
N SER A 123 -10.07 -10.21 -11.51
CA SER A 123 -11.14 -9.36 -12.05
C SER A 123 -10.92 -7.90 -11.70
N GLN A 124 -11.20 -7.00 -12.64
CA GLN A 124 -11.04 -5.56 -12.47
C GLN A 124 -12.12 -4.76 -13.20
N PHE A 125 -12.35 -3.54 -12.72
CA PHE A 125 -13.11 -2.55 -13.49
C PHE A 125 -12.21 -1.82 -14.47
N VAL A 126 -12.66 -1.66 -15.72
CA VAL A 126 -12.01 -0.80 -16.71
C VAL A 126 -12.66 0.58 -16.77
N GLY A 127 -11.89 1.59 -17.19
CA GLY A 127 -12.40 2.94 -17.47
C GLY A 127 -12.05 4.04 -16.45
N ASN A 128 -11.52 3.71 -15.27
CA ASN A 128 -11.16 4.73 -14.24
C ASN A 128 -9.65 4.99 -14.07
N GLY A 129 -8.77 4.29 -14.78
CA GLY A 129 -7.30 4.50 -14.77
C GLY A 129 -6.56 4.26 -13.44
N ILE A 130 -7.23 4.39 -12.29
CA ILE A 130 -6.64 4.33 -10.95
C ILE A 130 -6.63 2.90 -10.38
N MET A 131 -7.61 2.08 -10.77
CA MET A 131 -7.81 0.70 -10.27
C MET A 131 -7.97 -0.25 -11.45
N SER A 132 -7.03 -0.17 -12.37
CA SER A 132 -6.98 -1.01 -13.56
C SER A 132 -5.54 -1.20 -14.01
N VAL A 133 -5.21 -2.40 -14.45
CA VAL A 133 -3.93 -2.76 -15.06
C VAL A 133 -4.14 -3.15 -16.53
N ASP A 134 -3.07 -3.09 -17.32
CA ASP A 134 -3.07 -3.64 -18.66
C ASP A 134 -3.33 -5.15 -18.59
N LYS A 135 -4.47 -5.55 -19.14
CA LYS A 135 -4.97 -6.94 -19.08
C LYS A 135 -3.98 -7.92 -19.69
N ASP A 136 -3.56 -7.65 -20.93
CA ASP A 136 -2.82 -8.63 -21.74
C ASP A 136 -1.41 -8.81 -21.19
N LEU A 137 -0.78 -7.71 -20.75
CA LEU A 137 0.51 -7.75 -20.10
C LEU A 137 0.45 -8.44 -18.73
N PHE A 138 -0.62 -8.23 -17.97
CA PHE A 138 -0.76 -8.88 -16.67
C PHE A 138 -1.04 -10.37 -16.80
N GLU A 139 -1.89 -10.78 -17.72
CA GLU A 139 -2.14 -12.20 -18.01
C GLU A 139 -0.87 -12.90 -18.50
N LYS A 140 -0.10 -12.24 -19.37
CA LYS A 140 1.22 -12.72 -19.79
C LYS A 140 2.17 -12.90 -18.61
N TRP A 141 2.17 -11.95 -17.67
CA TRP A 141 2.99 -12.02 -16.46
C TRP A 141 2.66 -13.25 -15.61
N LEU A 142 1.37 -13.44 -15.28
CA LEU A 142 0.90 -14.56 -14.48
C LEU A 142 1.32 -15.89 -15.12
N ASN A 143 1.19 -16.01 -16.44
CA ASN A 143 1.49 -17.26 -17.13
C ASN A 143 3.00 -17.51 -17.37
N ASN A 144 3.86 -16.48 -17.40
CA ASN A 144 5.22 -16.64 -17.96
C ASN A 144 6.36 -15.95 -17.22
N ASN A 145 6.11 -15.12 -16.20
CA ASN A 145 7.16 -14.28 -15.60
C ASN A 145 7.39 -14.52 -14.10
N ARG A 146 6.48 -15.23 -13.43
CA ARG A 146 6.67 -15.63 -12.03
C ARG A 146 7.88 -16.56 -11.89
N LYS A 147 8.68 -16.36 -10.82
CA LYS A 147 9.87 -17.17 -10.54
C LYS A 147 9.53 -18.64 -10.31
N GLU A 148 8.52 -18.87 -9.48
CA GLU A 148 7.91 -20.18 -9.27
C GLU A 148 6.48 -20.11 -9.81
N ASN A 149 6.20 -20.88 -10.85
CA ASN A 149 4.85 -20.99 -11.42
C ASN A 149 4.38 -22.45 -11.41
N LYS A 150 3.42 -22.75 -10.55
CA LYS A 150 2.75 -24.04 -10.41
C LYS A 150 1.52 -24.17 -11.31
N ASP A 151 1.10 -23.10 -12.00
CA ASP A 151 0.11 -23.14 -13.07
C ASP A 151 0.76 -23.60 -14.39
N ILE A 152 1.00 -24.91 -14.47
CA ILE A 152 1.68 -25.56 -15.61
C ILE A 152 0.85 -25.43 -16.90
N ASP A 153 -0.48 -25.43 -16.78
CA ASP A 153 -1.41 -25.34 -17.90
C ASP A 153 -1.61 -23.90 -18.40
N LYS A 154 -1.05 -22.89 -17.71
CA LYS A 154 -1.15 -21.46 -18.04
C LYS A 154 -2.60 -21.00 -18.16
N LYS A 155 -3.43 -21.37 -17.19
CA LYS A 155 -4.86 -21.04 -17.14
C LYS A 155 -5.15 -19.71 -16.48
N SER A 156 -4.14 -19.07 -15.88
CA SER A 156 -4.29 -17.77 -15.26
C SER A 156 -4.81 -16.72 -16.25
N CYS A 157 -5.80 -15.93 -15.82
CA CYS A 157 -6.59 -15.07 -16.71
C CYS A 157 -6.99 -13.76 -16.03
N VAL A 158 -7.11 -12.69 -16.83
CA VAL A 158 -7.56 -11.37 -16.35
C VAL A 158 -8.90 -10.98 -17.01
N TYR A 159 -9.88 -10.66 -16.17
CA TYR A 159 -11.25 -10.34 -16.55
C TYR A 159 -11.51 -8.84 -16.39
N ASN A 160 -11.93 -8.20 -17.47
CA ASN A 160 -12.32 -6.81 -17.48
C ASN A 160 -13.84 -6.70 -17.42
N TYR A 161 -14.34 -5.92 -16.47
CA TYR A 161 -15.75 -5.57 -16.36
C TYR A 161 -15.89 -4.05 -16.47
N ASP A 162 -16.99 -3.59 -17.06
CA ASP A 162 -17.30 -2.16 -17.07
C ASP A 162 -17.60 -1.69 -15.63
N ARG A 163 -17.24 -0.46 -15.28
CA ARG A 163 -17.58 0.11 -13.96
C ARG A 163 -19.05 0.51 -13.87
N ASP A 164 -19.64 0.94 -14.99
CA ASP A 164 -21.05 1.33 -15.09
C ASP A 164 -21.98 0.11 -15.25
N PHE A 165 -21.43 -1.07 -14.99
CA PHE A 165 -22.07 -2.36 -15.22
C PHE A 165 -23.27 -2.59 -14.31
N GLN A 166 -24.42 -2.81 -14.94
CA GLN A 166 -25.69 -2.99 -14.24
C GLN A 166 -25.86 -4.39 -13.63
N ASP A 167 -25.28 -5.44 -14.23
CA ASP A 167 -25.43 -6.84 -13.77
C ASP A 167 -24.16 -7.42 -13.12
N LYS A 168 -23.91 -7.01 -11.88
CA LYS A 168 -22.81 -7.54 -11.04
C LYS A 168 -22.82 -9.07 -10.86
N ARG A 169 -23.91 -9.79 -11.19
CA ARG A 169 -23.93 -11.27 -11.12
C ARG A 169 -23.07 -11.95 -12.17
N THR A 170 -22.68 -11.25 -13.24
CA THR A 170 -21.82 -11.86 -14.27
C THR A 170 -20.49 -12.33 -13.70
N ILE A 171 -19.85 -11.51 -12.86
CA ILE A 171 -18.59 -11.87 -12.16
C ILE A 171 -18.77 -13.16 -11.35
N ILE A 172 -19.92 -13.27 -10.69
CA ILE A 172 -20.26 -14.40 -9.82
C ILE A 172 -20.48 -15.67 -10.64
N LYS A 173 -21.15 -15.55 -11.80
CA LYS A 173 -21.32 -16.65 -12.75
C LYS A 173 -19.98 -17.13 -13.31
N ASP A 174 -19.09 -16.20 -13.65
CA ASP A 174 -17.76 -16.52 -14.18
C ASP A 174 -16.91 -17.26 -13.14
N PHE A 175 -16.87 -16.76 -11.90
CA PHE A 175 -16.18 -17.43 -10.80
C PHE A 175 -16.81 -18.77 -10.45
N GLN A 176 -18.14 -18.85 -10.42
CA GLN A 176 -18.85 -20.11 -10.20
C GLN A 176 -18.48 -21.16 -11.26
N LYS A 177 -18.39 -20.77 -12.54
CA LYS A 177 -17.98 -21.67 -13.62
C LYS A 177 -16.57 -22.22 -13.39
N ILE A 178 -15.62 -21.37 -12.98
CA ILE A 178 -14.24 -21.81 -12.66
C ILE A 178 -14.25 -22.82 -11.50
N ILE A 179 -15.03 -22.54 -10.44
CA ILE A 179 -15.15 -23.44 -9.28
C ILE A 179 -15.76 -24.79 -9.67
N GLU A 180 -16.86 -24.79 -10.43
CA GLU A 180 -17.56 -26.00 -10.89
C GLU A 180 -16.69 -26.83 -11.86
N GLN A 181 -15.82 -26.20 -12.65
CA GLN A 181 -14.88 -26.90 -13.52
C GLN A 181 -13.69 -27.52 -12.77
N ASN A 182 -13.44 -27.11 -11.52
CA ASN A 182 -12.30 -27.52 -10.71
C ASN A 182 -12.72 -28.11 -9.35
N PRO A 183 -13.60 -29.12 -9.30
CA PRO A 183 -14.15 -29.64 -8.04
C PRO A 183 -13.10 -30.27 -7.13
N ASN A 184 -11.96 -30.71 -7.67
CA ASN A 184 -10.86 -31.36 -6.95
C ASN A 184 -9.76 -30.39 -6.47
N LYS A 185 -9.87 -29.10 -6.79
CA LYS A 185 -8.88 -28.07 -6.46
C LYS A 185 -9.30 -27.25 -5.25
N LYS A 186 -8.35 -26.84 -4.41
CA LYS A 186 -8.53 -25.87 -3.32
C LYS A 186 -8.57 -24.46 -3.93
N ILE A 187 -9.59 -23.67 -3.58
CA ILE A 187 -9.83 -22.36 -4.18
C ILE A 187 -9.94 -21.29 -3.11
N ASN A 188 -9.11 -20.26 -3.21
CA ASN A 188 -9.29 -19.01 -2.45
C ASN A 188 -10.04 -18.00 -3.31
N LEU A 189 -10.99 -17.30 -2.73
CA LEU A 189 -11.64 -16.12 -3.30
C LEU A 189 -11.27 -14.90 -2.45
N TRP A 190 -10.43 -14.03 -2.99
CA TRP A 190 -9.99 -12.79 -2.37
C TRP A 190 -10.87 -11.63 -2.78
N ILE A 191 -11.43 -10.91 -1.81
CA ILE A 191 -12.22 -9.69 -2.06
C ILE A 191 -11.86 -8.61 -1.05
N SER A 192 -12.17 -7.35 -1.36
CA SER A 192 -12.24 -6.33 -0.31
C SER A 192 -13.50 -6.56 0.52
N SER A 193 -13.41 -6.37 1.83
CA SER A 193 -14.54 -6.57 2.74
C SER A 193 -15.72 -5.66 2.42
N CYS A 194 -15.46 -4.45 1.90
CA CYS A 194 -16.51 -3.53 1.47
C CYS A 194 -17.32 -4.06 0.27
N GLU A 195 -16.77 -4.96 -0.54
CA GLU A 195 -17.48 -5.54 -1.69
C GLU A 195 -18.66 -6.40 -1.26
N LEU A 196 -18.67 -6.90 -0.03
CA LEU A 196 -19.82 -7.60 0.52
C LEU A 196 -21.04 -6.67 0.67
N ASN A 197 -20.86 -5.35 0.62
CA ASN A 197 -21.96 -4.40 0.56
C ASN A 197 -22.51 -4.23 -0.85
N TYR A 198 -21.64 -4.30 -1.84
CA TYR A 198 -21.96 -3.95 -3.22
C TYR A 198 -22.26 -5.17 -4.10
N ILE A 199 -21.72 -6.33 -3.74
CA ILE A 199 -21.75 -7.60 -4.45
C ILE A 199 -21.90 -8.74 -3.42
N ARG A 200 -23.02 -8.73 -2.69
CA ARG A 200 -23.37 -9.79 -1.73
C ARG A 200 -23.32 -11.22 -2.28
N PRO A 201 -23.60 -11.49 -3.57
CA PRO A 201 -23.51 -12.83 -4.11
C PRO A 201 -22.14 -13.50 -4.03
N TYR A 202 -21.04 -12.79 -3.72
CA TYR A 202 -19.76 -13.48 -3.40
C TYR A 202 -19.92 -14.49 -2.27
N VAL A 203 -20.81 -14.22 -1.30
CA VAL A 203 -21.10 -15.14 -0.19
C VAL A 203 -21.71 -16.44 -0.69
N GLU A 204 -22.41 -16.45 -1.83
CA GLU A 204 -22.97 -17.66 -2.44
C GLU A 204 -21.86 -18.66 -2.81
N LEU A 205 -20.70 -18.16 -3.23
CA LEU A 205 -19.53 -18.98 -3.63
C LEU A 205 -18.85 -19.63 -2.41
N ALA A 206 -18.96 -19.04 -1.22
CA ALA A 206 -18.48 -19.66 0.01
C ALA A 206 -19.28 -20.93 0.41
N GLY A 207 -20.38 -21.21 -0.30
CA GLY A 207 -21.16 -22.44 -0.15
C GLY A 207 -20.40 -23.68 -0.64
N PHE A 208 -19.52 -23.56 -1.64
CA PHE A 208 -18.73 -24.70 -2.15
C PHE A 208 -17.73 -25.21 -1.09
N ASN A 209 -17.56 -26.53 -0.98
CA ASN A 209 -16.69 -27.12 0.05
C ASN A 209 -15.19 -26.88 -0.22
N ASN A 210 -14.85 -26.61 -1.48
CA ASN A 210 -13.48 -26.33 -1.91
C ASN A 210 -13.13 -24.84 -1.94
N VAL A 211 -14.02 -23.94 -1.49
CA VAL A 211 -13.82 -22.49 -1.54
C VAL A 211 -13.63 -21.90 -0.14
N LYS A 212 -12.66 -20.98 -0.01
CA LYS A 212 -12.49 -20.09 1.14
C LYS A 212 -12.60 -18.64 0.66
N LEU A 213 -13.51 -17.88 1.27
CA LEU A 213 -13.67 -16.45 1.03
C LEU A 213 -12.80 -15.67 2.00
N LEU A 214 -11.83 -14.93 1.46
CA LEU A 214 -10.81 -14.20 2.18
C LEU A 214 -10.98 -12.70 1.93
N CYS A 215 -11.41 -11.98 2.95
CA CYS A 215 -11.77 -10.57 2.86
C CYS A 215 -10.65 -9.68 3.42
N LEU A 216 -10.06 -8.86 2.56
CA LEU A 216 -9.07 -7.83 2.91
C LEU A 216 -9.77 -6.55 3.39
N ASN A 217 -9.14 -5.77 4.26
CA ASN A 217 -9.73 -4.51 4.72
C ASN A 217 -9.81 -3.49 3.59
N GLU A 218 -10.89 -2.71 3.57
CA GLU A 218 -11.06 -1.62 2.58
C GLU A 218 -10.00 -0.51 2.72
N ALA A 219 -9.63 -0.22 3.96
CA ALA A 219 -8.62 0.76 4.32
C ALA A 219 -7.95 0.34 5.63
N ASN A 220 -6.72 0.79 5.83
CA ASN A 220 -5.95 0.56 7.06
C ASN A 220 -6.62 1.09 8.34
N SER A 221 -7.58 2.02 8.25
CA SER A 221 -8.27 2.64 9.38
C SER A 221 -9.75 2.26 9.49
N ILE A 222 -10.21 1.25 8.74
CA ILE A 222 -11.65 0.96 8.63
C ILE A 222 -12.30 0.65 9.98
N ILE A 223 -11.61 -0.05 10.89
CA ILE A 223 -12.17 -0.41 12.19
C ILE A 223 -12.33 0.84 13.04
N SER A 224 -11.26 1.63 13.20
CA SER A 224 -11.31 2.87 13.99
C SER A 224 -12.27 3.91 13.39
N SER A 225 -12.32 4.01 12.07
CA SER A 225 -13.19 4.97 11.37
C SER A 225 -14.69 4.66 11.51
N TYR A 226 -15.03 3.39 11.77
CA TYR A 226 -16.40 2.91 11.91
C TYR A 226 -16.63 2.14 13.22
N GLU A 227 -15.88 2.45 14.27
CA GLU A 227 -15.86 1.68 15.53
C GLU A 227 -17.27 1.52 16.13
N SER A 228 -18.00 2.63 16.24
CA SER A 228 -19.39 2.65 16.76
C SER A 228 -20.34 1.80 15.90
N ASN A 229 -20.16 1.78 14.59
CA ASN A 229 -20.98 1.00 13.67
C ASN A 229 -20.67 -0.50 13.79
N PHE A 230 -19.39 -0.86 13.80
CA PHE A 230 -18.97 -2.24 14.03
C PHE A 230 -19.48 -2.74 15.38
N LYS A 231 -19.30 -1.98 16.46
CA LYS A 231 -19.79 -2.35 17.78
C LYS A 231 -21.29 -2.61 17.78
N LYS A 232 -22.08 -1.70 17.17
CA LYS A 232 -23.53 -1.87 17.05
C LYS A 232 -23.91 -3.15 16.29
N ASP A 233 -23.30 -3.40 15.13
CA ASP A 233 -23.61 -4.56 14.30
C ASP A 233 -23.18 -5.88 14.98
N ILE A 234 -22.08 -5.85 15.72
CA ILE A 234 -21.59 -7.00 16.50
C ILE A 234 -22.50 -7.27 17.69
N ASP A 235 -22.84 -6.24 18.48
CA ASP A 235 -23.73 -6.37 19.63
C ASP A 235 -25.12 -6.90 19.19
N GLU A 236 -25.67 -6.38 18.09
CA GLU A 236 -26.93 -6.86 17.52
C GLU A 236 -26.86 -8.33 17.11
N TYR A 237 -25.76 -8.75 16.47
CA TYR A 237 -25.54 -10.15 16.11
C TYR A 237 -25.42 -11.05 17.34
N LEU A 238 -24.58 -10.67 18.31
CA LEU A 238 -24.28 -11.50 19.48
C LEU A 238 -25.50 -11.65 20.39
N ASN A 239 -26.29 -10.59 20.56
CA ASN A 239 -27.52 -10.62 21.38
C ASN A 239 -28.61 -11.50 20.75
N ASN A 240 -28.63 -11.67 19.43
CA ASN A 240 -29.66 -12.41 18.71
C ASN A 240 -29.12 -13.67 18.01
N LYS A 241 -27.93 -14.15 18.39
CA LYS A 241 -27.14 -15.13 17.62
C LYS A 241 -27.90 -16.42 17.26
N ALA A 242 -28.79 -16.89 18.13
CA ALA A 242 -29.55 -18.12 17.90
C ALA A 242 -30.60 -17.97 16.78
N GLU A 243 -31.11 -16.76 16.59
CA GLU A 243 -32.18 -16.45 15.64
C GLU A 243 -31.69 -15.68 14.41
N PHE A 244 -30.43 -15.20 14.44
CA PHE A 244 -29.85 -14.35 13.42
C PHE A 244 -29.74 -15.06 12.07
N LYS A 245 -30.41 -14.51 11.06
CA LYS A 245 -30.45 -15.01 9.68
C LYS A 245 -29.57 -14.16 8.77
N PHE A 246 -29.23 -14.70 7.60
CA PHE A 246 -28.53 -13.95 6.56
C PHE A 246 -29.26 -12.68 6.12
N SER A 247 -30.60 -12.69 6.14
CA SER A 247 -31.43 -11.53 5.84
C SER A 247 -31.20 -10.35 6.80
N ASP A 248 -30.70 -10.64 8.01
CA ASP A 248 -30.57 -9.67 9.09
C ASP A 248 -29.23 -8.91 8.99
N ILE A 249 -28.34 -9.36 8.10
CA ILE A 249 -27.09 -8.69 7.76
C ILE A 249 -27.42 -7.37 7.05
N LYS A 250 -27.20 -6.28 7.76
CA LYS A 250 -27.45 -4.92 7.26
C LYS A 250 -26.55 -4.58 6.08
N SER A 251 -27.08 -3.80 5.15
CA SER A 251 -26.27 -3.16 4.12
C SER A 251 -25.53 -1.99 4.74
N GLY A 252 -24.25 -1.85 4.45
CA GLY A 252 -23.43 -0.74 4.96
C GLY A 252 -22.02 -1.18 5.34
N PRO A 253 -21.12 -0.22 5.60
CA PRO A 253 -19.67 -0.43 5.64
C PRO A 253 -19.19 -1.53 6.61
N THR A 254 -19.99 -1.89 7.60
CA THR A 254 -19.64 -2.80 8.71
C THR A 254 -20.54 -4.04 8.81
N GLY A 255 -21.73 -4.04 8.19
CA GLY A 255 -22.79 -5.02 8.46
C GLY A 255 -22.46 -6.47 8.09
N TRP A 256 -21.43 -6.67 7.27
CA TRP A 256 -20.93 -7.99 6.85
C TRP A 256 -20.10 -8.70 7.92
N ILE A 257 -19.64 -8.02 8.97
CA ILE A 257 -18.73 -8.60 9.98
C ILE A 257 -19.25 -9.88 10.66
N PRO A 258 -20.57 -10.08 10.89
CA PRO A 258 -21.08 -11.31 11.49
C PRO A 258 -20.83 -12.57 10.63
N LEU A 259 -20.65 -12.42 9.32
CA LEU A 259 -20.36 -13.52 8.39
C LEU A 259 -19.13 -14.32 8.82
N SER A 260 -18.17 -13.64 9.45
CA SER A 260 -16.95 -14.22 10.01
C SER A 260 -17.26 -15.39 10.93
N THR A 261 -18.38 -15.32 11.66
CA THR A 261 -18.79 -16.31 12.65
C THR A 261 -19.88 -17.23 12.13
N MET A 262 -20.83 -16.69 11.36
CA MET A 262 -21.95 -17.44 10.79
C MET A 262 -21.50 -18.48 9.75
N LEU A 263 -20.41 -18.21 9.03
CA LEU A 263 -19.89 -19.09 7.98
C LEU A 263 -18.48 -19.57 8.29
N THR A 264 -18.26 -20.88 8.18
CA THR A 264 -16.96 -21.52 8.43
C THR A 264 -15.92 -21.25 7.33
N ASN A 265 -16.35 -20.77 6.16
CA ASN A 265 -15.51 -20.54 5.00
C ASN A 265 -15.25 -19.05 4.71
N VAL A 266 -15.64 -18.14 5.61
CA VAL A 266 -15.45 -16.69 5.44
C VAL A 266 -14.50 -16.15 6.50
N TYR A 267 -13.44 -15.48 6.04
CA TYR A 267 -12.34 -14.97 6.85
C TYR A 267 -12.15 -13.48 6.57
N PHE A 268 -11.88 -12.70 7.62
CA PHE A 268 -11.61 -11.27 7.48
C PHE A 268 -10.24 -10.94 8.03
N PHE A 269 -9.51 -10.13 7.28
CA PHE A 269 -8.16 -9.69 7.58
C PHE A 269 -8.14 -8.17 7.66
N PHE A 270 -7.53 -7.62 8.71
CA PHE A 270 -7.37 -6.18 8.90
C PHE A 270 -5.94 -5.82 9.23
N GLU A 271 -5.51 -4.61 8.90
CA GLU A 271 -4.22 -4.11 9.36
C GLU A 271 -4.26 -3.67 10.84
N GLU A 272 -5.44 -3.31 11.36
CA GLU A 272 -5.61 -2.85 12.74
C GLU A 272 -5.59 -4.03 13.73
N THR A 273 -4.40 -4.32 14.27
CA THR A 273 -4.19 -5.43 15.20
C THR A 273 -5.05 -5.34 16.46
N GLN A 274 -5.22 -4.16 17.05
CA GLN A 274 -6.01 -4.01 18.28
C GLN A 274 -7.50 -4.23 18.00
N GLY A 275 -8.06 -3.57 16.99
CA GLY A 275 -9.45 -3.78 16.59
C GLY A 275 -9.77 -5.23 16.24
N SER A 276 -8.85 -5.92 15.55
CA SER A 276 -8.97 -7.35 15.26
C SER A 276 -9.04 -8.22 16.53
N LYS A 277 -8.23 -7.89 17.55
CA LYS A 277 -8.25 -8.57 18.86
C LYS A 277 -9.55 -8.28 19.60
N ASP A 278 -10.03 -7.04 19.57
CA ASP A 278 -11.26 -6.65 20.25
C ASP A 278 -12.47 -7.37 19.67
N PHE A 279 -12.55 -7.49 18.34
CA PHE A 279 -13.57 -8.30 17.67
C PHE A 279 -13.53 -9.78 18.07
N LYS A 280 -12.34 -10.39 18.17
CA LYS A 280 -12.20 -11.77 18.68
C LYS A 280 -12.66 -11.89 20.13
N ASN A 281 -12.28 -10.93 20.99
CA ASN A 281 -12.64 -10.92 22.40
C ASN A 281 -14.15 -10.77 22.61
N GLN A 282 -14.84 -10.09 21.69
CA GLN A 282 -16.30 -10.02 21.65
C GLN A 282 -16.95 -11.34 21.18
N GLY A 283 -16.16 -12.34 20.76
CA GLY A 283 -16.64 -13.67 20.40
C GLY A 283 -16.84 -13.89 18.91
N LEU A 284 -16.37 -12.98 18.05
CA LEU A 284 -16.30 -13.23 16.62
C LEU A 284 -15.20 -14.26 16.29
N LYS A 285 -15.46 -15.10 15.29
CA LYS A 285 -14.52 -16.10 14.76
C LYS A 285 -13.95 -15.64 13.43
N ARG A 286 -12.79 -16.19 13.05
CA ARG A 286 -12.13 -15.97 11.74
C ARG A 286 -11.89 -14.50 11.35
N ILE A 287 -11.72 -13.65 12.35
CA ILE A 287 -11.15 -12.31 12.19
C ILE A 287 -9.64 -12.42 12.39
N TYR A 288 -8.80 -11.73 11.63
CA TYR A 288 -7.35 -11.79 11.77
C TYR A 288 -6.72 -10.43 11.48
N THR A 289 -5.54 -10.21 12.05
CA THR A 289 -4.65 -9.18 11.53
C THR A 289 -3.94 -9.70 10.27
N TYR A 290 -3.44 -8.82 9.41
CA TYR A 290 -2.62 -9.17 8.25
C TYR A 290 -1.34 -9.91 8.61
N SER A 291 -0.73 -9.54 9.74
CA SER A 291 0.50 -10.11 10.28
C SER A 291 0.56 -9.84 11.78
N THR A 292 1.23 -10.69 12.55
CA THR A 292 1.49 -10.39 13.97
C THR A 292 2.45 -9.21 14.13
N ASN A 293 3.27 -8.91 13.11
CA ASN A 293 4.03 -7.68 13.02
C ASN A 293 3.13 -6.52 12.57
N LYS A 294 2.84 -5.59 13.48
CA LYS A 294 1.99 -4.40 13.24
C LYS A 294 2.49 -3.50 12.11
N ASP A 295 3.80 -3.51 11.84
CA ASP A 295 4.45 -2.64 10.86
C ASP A 295 4.54 -3.30 9.47
N TRP A 296 4.19 -4.58 9.38
CA TRP A 296 4.19 -5.33 8.13
C TRP A 296 2.99 -4.95 7.25
N LYS A 297 3.22 -4.91 5.92
CA LYS A 297 2.22 -4.74 4.86
C LYS A 297 2.54 -5.70 3.71
N ILE A 298 1.54 -6.02 2.88
CA ILE A 298 1.71 -6.86 1.67
C ILE A 298 2.78 -6.27 0.74
N LYS A 299 2.87 -4.93 0.64
CA LYS A 299 3.89 -4.25 -0.17
C LYS A 299 5.33 -4.53 0.29
N ASN A 300 5.57 -4.83 1.58
CA ASN A 300 6.89 -5.17 2.08
C ASN A 300 7.41 -6.48 1.47
N ASP A 301 6.57 -7.52 1.46
CA ASP A 301 6.94 -8.81 0.89
C ASP A 301 7.06 -8.71 -0.64
N PHE A 302 6.11 -8.02 -1.27
CA PHE A 302 6.12 -7.76 -2.72
C PHE A 302 7.42 -7.09 -3.19
N PHE A 303 7.95 -6.16 -2.40
CA PHE A 303 9.21 -5.48 -2.71
C PHE A 303 10.41 -6.44 -2.83
N LEU A 304 10.38 -7.56 -2.12
CA LEU A 304 11.44 -8.56 -2.11
C LEU A 304 11.22 -9.65 -3.16
N VAL A 305 10.00 -9.82 -3.68
CA VAL A 305 9.71 -10.89 -4.64
C VAL A 305 10.48 -10.67 -5.94
N ARG A 306 10.97 -11.79 -6.49
CA ARG A 306 11.74 -11.84 -7.72
C ARG A 306 10.93 -12.49 -8.85
N ASP A 307 11.17 -12.03 -10.07
CA ASP A 307 10.69 -12.68 -11.28
C ASP A 307 11.56 -13.88 -11.68
N LYS A 308 11.20 -14.55 -12.78
CA LYS A 308 11.97 -15.69 -13.33
C LYS A 308 13.42 -15.36 -13.69
N ASP A 309 13.72 -14.10 -13.98
CA ASP A 309 15.05 -13.60 -14.32
C ASP A 309 15.78 -13.07 -13.07
N ASN A 310 15.25 -13.37 -11.88
CA ASN A 310 15.76 -13.00 -10.57
C ASN A 310 15.83 -11.48 -10.31
N LYS A 311 15.07 -10.66 -11.05
CA LYS A 311 14.89 -9.22 -10.83
C LYS A 311 13.74 -8.96 -9.87
N ARG A 312 13.82 -7.90 -9.04
CA ARG A 312 12.68 -7.57 -8.14
C ARG A 312 11.50 -7.12 -8.98
N ILE A 313 10.32 -7.70 -8.75
CA ILE A 313 9.12 -7.40 -9.55
C ILE A 313 8.88 -5.89 -9.70
N PRO A 314 8.88 -5.07 -8.61
CA PRO A 314 8.61 -3.64 -8.72
C PRO A 314 9.60 -2.87 -9.61
N PHE A 315 10.73 -3.48 -9.95
CA PHE A 315 11.81 -2.87 -10.73
C PHE A 315 11.88 -3.42 -12.16
N THR A 316 10.92 -4.26 -12.55
CA THR A 316 10.85 -4.81 -13.90
C THR A 316 10.06 -3.87 -14.81
N GLU A 317 10.47 -3.79 -16.06
CA GLU A 317 9.71 -3.07 -17.09
C GLU A 317 8.28 -3.62 -17.22
N ASN A 318 8.09 -4.93 -16.97
CA ASN A 318 6.77 -5.55 -16.97
C ASN A 318 5.85 -4.94 -15.91
N TYR A 319 6.33 -4.77 -14.67
CA TYR A 319 5.51 -4.17 -13.61
C TYR A 319 5.01 -2.78 -13.98
N PHE A 320 5.89 -1.97 -14.57
CA PHE A 320 5.52 -0.63 -15.05
C PHE A 320 4.51 -0.68 -16.18
N LYS A 321 4.74 -1.51 -17.20
CA LYS A 321 3.82 -1.64 -18.33
C LYS A 321 2.45 -2.20 -17.91
N ILE A 322 2.42 -3.09 -16.92
CA ILE A 322 1.19 -3.65 -16.34
C ILE A 322 0.42 -2.57 -15.57
N THR A 323 1.10 -1.90 -14.64
CA THR A 323 0.42 -1.04 -13.66
C THR A 323 0.23 0.40 -14.13
N GLY A 324 1.00 0.84 -15.13
CA GLY A 324 1.16 2.25 -15.47
C GLY A 324 1.81 3.09 -14.36
N GLN A 325 2.30 2.47 -13.29
CA GLN A 325 2.92 3.13 -12.14
C GLN A 325 4.43 3.10 -12.31
N ASP A 326 5.03 4.20 -12.77
CA ASP A 326 6.47 4.35 -12.91
C ASP A 326 6.96 5.75 -12.53
N TRP A 327 8.25 6.00 -12.72
CA TRP A 327 8.86 7.30 -12.43
C TRP A 327 8.23 8.46 -13.22
N ARG A 328 7.58 8.20 -14.37
CA ARG A 328 6.96 9.25 -15.19
C ARG A 328 5.71 9.81 -14.52
N VAL A 329 4.96 8.96 -13.81
CA VAL A 329 3.82 9.38 -12.97
C VAL A 329 4.32 10.29 -11.84
N GLU A 330 5.39 9.88 -11.14
CA GLU A 330 5.99 10.69 -10.09
C GLU A 330 6.61 11.98 -10.64
N ARG A 331 7.22 11.96 -11.83
CA ARG A 331 7.71 13.16 -12.52
C ARG A 331 6.57 14.13 -12.81
N ASP A 332 5.47 13.63 -13.38
CA ASP A 332 4.34 14.48 -13.75
C ASP A 332 3.65 15.06 -12.49
N LYS A 333 3.62 14.30 -11.38
CA LYS A 333 3.25 14.79 -10.05
C LYS A 333 4.18 15.90 -9.57
N VAL A 334 5.50 15.72 -9.70
CA VAL A 334 6.52 16.72 -9.33
C VAL A 334 6.31 18.01 -10.13
N TYR A 335 6.10 17.92 -11.43
CA TYR A 335 5.86 19.07 -12.30
C TYR A 335 4.55 19.79 -11.97
N SER A 336 3.45 19.06 -11.79
CA SER A 336 2.17 19.65 -11.34
C SER A 336 2.33 20.41 -10.02
N ASN A 337 3.10 19.87 -9.07
CA ASN A 337 3.34 20.54 -7.80
C ASN A 337 4.23 21.78 -7.94
N GLN A 338 5.23 21.76 -8.83
CA GLN A 338 6.03 22.95 -9.15
C GLN A 338 5.17 24.10 -9.69
N GLU A 339 4.21 23.80 -10.56
CA GLU A 339 3.29 24.80 -11.10
C GLU A 339 2.38 25.41 -10.02
N LYS A 340 1.91 24.59 -9.08
CA LYS A 340 1.00 25.02 -8.00
C LYS A 340 1.72 25.77 -6.87
N HIS A 341 2.96 25.40 -6.56
CA HIS A 341 3.67 25.88 -5.37
C HIS A 341 4.92 26.72 -5.74
N GLY A 342 4.73 27.72 -6.60
CA GLY A 342 5.68 28.83 -6.77
C GLY A 342 7.01 28.52 -7.48
N LYS A 343 7.13 27.38 -8.17
CA LYS A 343 8.32 26.97 -8.96
C LYS A 343 9.66 27.07 -8.22
N LYS A 344 9.67 26.87 -6.90
CA LYS A 344 10.91 26.80 -6.09
C LYS A 344 11.77 25.62 -6.55
N PRO A 345 13.12 25.71 -6.46
CA PRO A 345 14.02 24.57 -6.60
C PRO A 345 13.54 23.36 -5.78
N LYS A 346 13.90 22.15 -6.22
CA LYS A 346 13.38 20.90 -5.65
C LYS A 346 14.44 20.24 -4.79
N ILE A 347 14.01 19.78 -3.63
CA ILE A 347 14.81 18.91 -2.78
C ILE A 347 14.10 17.57 -2.64
N ILE A 348 14.81 16.47 -2.87
CA ILE A 348 14.32 15.13 -2.54
C ILE A 348 14.94 14.65 -1.24
N PHE A 349 14.11 14.19 -0.31
CA PHE A 349 14.54 13.49 0.89
C PHE A 349 14.44 11.98 0.64
N LEU A 350 15.56 11.28 0.78
CA LEU A 350 15.70 9.84 0.66
C LEU A 350 15.67 9.21 2.05
N GLY A 351 14.61 8.44 2.29
CA GLY A 351 14.33 7.81 3.57
C GLY A 351 15.31 6.71 3.98
N GLY A 352 15.55 6.60 5.28
CA GLY A 352 16.41 5.57 5.88
C GLY A 352 15.65 4.37 6.44
N ASN A 353 16.35 3.50 7.16
CA ASN A 353 15.76 2.29 7.74
C ASN A 353 15.11 2.48 9.14
N HIS A 354 14.96 3.72 9.63
CA HIS A 354 14.49 4.00 10.99
C HIS A 354 13.43 5.13 11.04
N PRO A 355 12.13 4.81 11.22
CA PRO A 355 11.03 5.78 11.13
C PRO A 355 11.17 7.04 12.02
N GLU A 356 11.53 6.89 13.30
CA GLU A 356 11.63 8.07 14.18
C GLU A 356 12.79 9.00 13.82
N ALA A 357 13.93 8.45 13.42
CA ALA A 357 15.06 9.23 12.92
C ALA A 357 14.67 9.95 11.62
N GLU A 358 13.86 9.31 10.78
CA GLU A 358 13.35 9.87 9.53
C GLU A 358 12.42 11.05 9.76
N LYS A 359 11.43 10.94 10.66
CA LYS A 359 10.58 12.07 11.07
C LYS A 359 11.40 13.23 11.58
N ASN A 360 12.36 12.96 12.48
CA ASN A 360 13.21 13.97 13.08
C ASN A 360 14.01 14.75 12.02
N SER A 361 14.53 14.02 11.03
CA SER A 361 15.38 14.55 9.98
C SER A 361 14.61 15.29 8.90
N LEU A 362 13.42 14.80 8.56
CA LEU A 362 12.50 15.50 7.66
C LEU A 362 11.97 16.79 8.32
N ALA A 363 11.66 16.77 9.62
CA ALA A 363 11.28 17.95 10.37
C ALA A 363 12.39 19.02 10.37
N HIS A 364 13.64 18.61 10.61
CA HIS A 364 14.79 19.51 10.48
C HIS A 364 14.90 20.08 9.05
N LEU A 365 14.73 19.24 8.02
CA LEU A 365 14.76 19.68 6.62
C LEU A 365 13.69 20.74 6.34
N ILE A 366 12.46 20.51 6.79
CA ILE A 366 11.36 21.49 6.68
C ILE A 366 11.72 22.78 7.39
N SER A 367 12.27 22.69 8.61
CA SER A 367 12.64 23.87 9.40
C SER A 367 13.67 24.76 8.70
N LYS A 368 14.57 24.16 7.93
CA LYS A 368 15.66 24.89 7.28
C LYS A 368 15.36 25.29 5.84
N TYR A 369 14.61 24.48 5.09
CA TYR A 369 14.55 24.59 3.62
C TYR A 369 13.19 24.92 3.03
N GLN A 370 12.11 24.89 3.81
CA GLN A 370 10.76 25.06 3.25
C GLN A 370 10.55 26.40 2.52
N ASP A 371 11.33 27.43 2.87
CA ASP A 371 11.20 28.75 2.24
C ASP A 371 11.87 28.81 0.86
N GLU A 372 12.89 27.98 0.63
CA GLU A 372 13.72 28.02 -0.57
C GLU A 372 13.44 26.87 -1.53
N TYR A 373 12.97 25.74 -1.02
CA TYR A 373 12.79 24.53 -1.80
C TYR A 373 11.38 23.95 -1.65
N ASN A 374 10.88 23.38 -2.74
CA ASN A 374 9.77 22.43 -2.69
C ASN A 374 10.32 21.06 -2.27
N ILE A 375 9.76 20.50 -1.19
CA ILE A 375 10.25 19.28 -0.55
C ILE A 375 9.49 18.09 -1.08
N TYR A 376 10.23 17.12 -1.60
CA TYR A 376 9.71 15.84 -2.07
C TYR A 376 10.28 14.75 -1.19
N TYR A 377 9.41 13.87 -0.72
CA TYR A 377 9.77 12.81 0.21
C TYR A 377 9.68 11.47 -0.49
N LYS A 378 10.80 10.74 -0.55
CA LYS A 378 10.87 9.37 -1.03
C LYS A 378 11.31 8.47 0.12
N GLY A 379 10.33 7.92 0.82
CA GLY A 379 10.56 7.02 1.94
C GLY A 379 11.26 5.72 1.56
N HIS A 380 11.76 5.03 2.58
CA HIS A 380 12.25 3.67 2.43
C HIS A 380 11.10 2.74 2.00
N PRO A 381 11.31 1.81 1.05
CA PRO A 381 10.25 0.96 0.50
C PRO A 381 9.45 0.18 1.56
N ASN A 382 10.09 -0.16 2.68
CA ASN A 382 9.48 -0.92 3.76
C ASN A 382 8.63 -0.11 4.75
N PHE A 383 8.56 1.21 4.67
CA PHE A 383 7.79 2.00 5.64
C PHE A 383 6.69 2.82 4.98
N SER A 384 5.48 2.71 5.53
CA SER A 384 4.33 3.58 5.21
C SER A 384 3.96 4.54 6.34
N ILE A 385 4.54 4.38 7.53
CA ILE A 385 4.19 5.17 8.73
C ILE A 385 4.53 6.65 8.55
N ILE A 386 5.58 6.95 7.79
CA ILE A 386 6.03 8.32 7.55
C ILE A 386 5.12 9.02 6.55
N ASP A 387 4.63 8.32 5.51
CA ASP A 387 3.66 8.85 4.55
C ASP A 387 2.42 9.36 5.31
N ASN A 388 1.86 8.53 6.20
CA ASN A 388 0.71 8.90 7.03
C ASN A 388 1.01 10.09 7.96
N TRP A 389 2.23 10.15 8.53
CA TRP A 389 2.63 11.26 9.38
C TRP A 389 2.77 12.56 8.59
N ILE A 390 3.33 12.50 7.38
CA ILE A 390 3.42 13.65 6.47
C ILE A 390 2.02 14.16 6.13
N GLU A 391 1.11 13.28 5.75
CA GLU A 391 -0.25 13.67 5.38
C GLU A 391 -1.01 14.28 6.56
N ASN A 392 -1.03 13.60 7.71
CA ASN A 392 -1.93 13.97 8.82
C ASN A 392 -1.34 14.97 9.82
N VAL A 393 -0.03 15.20 9.80
CA VAL A 393 0.65 16.10 10.74
C VAL A 393 1.35 17.23 10.00
N VAL A 394 2.23 16.89 9.06
CA VAL A 394 3.09 17.88 8.37
C VAL A 394 2.26 18.76 7.44
N ASN A 395 1.50 18.16 6.54
CA ASN A 395 0.68 18.85 5.55
C ASN A 395 -0.61 19.43 6.15
N GLU A 396 -1.01 19.00 7.36
CA GLU A 396 -2.05 19.65 8.16
C GLU A 396 -1.53 20.82 9.02
N HIS A 397 -0.28 21.26 8.79
CA HIS A 397 0.33 22.42 9.44
C HIS A 397 0.37 22.32 10.98
N GLN A 398 0.49 21.12 11.52
CA GLN A 398 0.60 20.92 12.96
C GLN A 398 2.04 21.21 13.44
N GLU A 399 2.19 21.55 14.73
CA GLU A 399 3.50 21.74 15.34
C GLU A 399 4.25 20.40 15.43
N ILE A 400 5.41 20.34 14.78
CA ILE A 400 6.31 19.19 14.81
C ILE A 400 7.45 19.50 15.77
N LYS A 401 7.61 18.65 16.78
CA LYS A 401 8.78 18.68 17.67
C LYS A 401 9.86 17.77 17.10
N TYR A 402 11.09 18.26 17.09
CA TYR A 402 12.24 17.51 16.61
C TYR A 402 13.48 17.90 17.42
N ILE A 403 14.48 17.02 17.45
CA ILE A 403 15.80 17.30 18.00
C ILE A 403 16.59 18.01 16.91
N ASP A 404 17.04 19.23 17.16
CA ASP A 404 17.98 19.90 16.29
C ASP A 404 19.36 19.33 16.53
N ASN A 405 19.72 18.45 15.62
CA ASN A 405 20.92 17.68 15.78
C ASN A 405 22.19 18.45 15.35
N ILE A 406 22.05 19.62 14.72
CA ILE A 406 23.18 20.55 14.49
C ILE A 406 23.59 21.20 15.82
N GLU A 407 22.60 21.61 16.62
CA GLU A 407 22.83 22.23 17.93
C GLU A 407 23.04 21.20 19.05
N THR A 408 22.67 19.93 18.82
CA THR A 408 22.88 18.84 19.77
C THR A 408 24.31 18.33 19.70
N THR A 409 25.16 18.79 20.60
CA THR A 409 26.56 18.33 20.74
C THR A 409 26.72 17.08 21.60
N SER A 410 25.67 16.65 22.31
CA SER A 410 25.65 15.43 23.12
C SER A 410 24.28 14.73 23.10
N LEU A 411 24.27 13.41 22.91
CA LEU A 411 23.06 12.58 22.98
C LEU A 411 22.41 12.56 24.38
N SER A 412 23.19 12.87 25.42
CA SER A 412 22.66 12.97 26.79
C SER A 412 21.92 14.28 27.07
N ASN A 413 22.01 15.27 26.18
CA ASN A 413 21.32 16.55 26.32
C ASN A 413 20.86 17.09 24.95
N PRO A 414 19.81 16.50 24.35
CA PRO A 414 19.33 16.89 23.03
C PRO A 414 18.67 18.27 23.04
N VAL A 415 18.99 19.09 22.03
CA VAL A 415 18.35 20.39 21.84
C VAL A 415 17.05 20.20 21.08
N GLY A 416 15.92 20.42 21.74
CA GLY A 416 14.59 20.33 21.11
C GLY A 416 14.21 21.62 20.38
N LYS A 417 13.78 21.49 19.12
CA LYS A 417 13.18 22.55 18.32
C LYS A 417 11.77 22.20 17.85
N LYS A 418 11.10 23.19 17.30
CA LYS A 418 9.74 23.12 16.78
C LYS A 418 9.69 23.70 15.38
N VAL A 419 8.89 23.10 14.52
CA VAL A 419 8.63 23.60 13.17
C VAL A 419 7.16 23.41 12.81
N ILE A 420 6.63 24.34 12.01
CA ILE A 420 5.35 24.21 11.33
C ILE A 420 5.61 24.39 9.84
N LEU A 421 5.02 23.55 8.99
CA LEU A 421 5.05 23.76 7.55
C LEU A 421 4.15 24.96 7.21
N LYS A 422 4.69 25.97 6.51
CA LYS A 422 3.90 27.13 6.08
C LYS A 422 2.80 26.72 5.11
N LYS A 423 1.66 27.43 5.15
CA LYS A 423 0.43 27.10 4.40
C LYS A 423 0.61 26.93 2.88
N ASP A 424 1.52 27.69 2.28
CA ASP A 424 1.76 27.64 0.83
C ASP A 424 2.79 26.58 0.41
N ASN A 425 3.45 25.95 1.40
CA ASN A 425 4.41 24.88 1.18
C ASN A 425 3.72 23.51 1.35
N ILE A 426 4.24 22.52 0.62
CA ILE A 426 3.81 21.12 0.74
C ILE A 426 5.03 20.21 0.82
N VAL A 427 4.95 19.15 1.61
CA VAL A 427 5.83 18.00 1.47
C VAL A 427 5.14 16.97 0.58
N CYS A 428 5.65 16.80 -0.64
CA CYS A 428 5.08 15.89 -1.62
C CYS A 428 5.67 14.48 -1.45
N ILE A 429 4.86 13.53 -1.01
CA ILE A 429 5.25 12.11 -0.95
C ILE A 429 5.37 11.56 -2.39
N LEU A 430 6.48 10.89 -2.69
CA LEU A 430 6.69 10.13 -3.92
C LEU A 430 6.53 8.63 -3.65
N ASN A 431 6.14 7.86 -4.66
CA ASN A 431 5.92 6.42 -4.51
C ASN A 431 7.16 5.70 -3.95
N ASN A 432 7.04 5.20 -2.72
CA ASN A 432 8.15 4.59 -1.99
C ASN A 432 8.62 3.25 -2.57
N GLN A 433 7.88 2.64 -3.51
CA GLN A 433 8.24 1.38 -4.16
C GLN A 433 9.14 1.56 -5.40
N ILE A 434 9.27 2.78 -5.91
CA ILE A 434 10.17 3.08 -7.03
C ILE A 434 11.60 3.14 -6.50
N GLN A 435 12.57 2.61 -7.26
CA GLN A 435 13.99 2.74 -6.94
C GLN A 435 14.37 4.22 -6.81
N SER A 436 15.23 4.56 -5.86
CA SER A 436 15.66 5.94 -5.67
C SER A 436 16.34 6.48 -6.94
N GLU A 437 17.09 5.63 -7.65
CA GLU A 437 17.80 5.89 -8.90
C GLU A 437 16.85 6.32 -10.03
N GLU A 438 15.68 5.67 -10.15
CA GLU A 438 14.66 6.03 -11.13
C GLU A 438 14.08 7.43 -10.87
N LEU A 439 14.04 7.88 -9.62
CA LEU A 439 13.57 9.22 -9.25
C LEU A 439 14.68 10.27 -9.23
N THR A 440 15.95 9.88 -9.34
CA THR A 440 17.08 10.80 -9.09
C THR A 440 18.09 10.82 -10.24
N THR A 441 18.60 9.66 -10.64
CA THR A 441 19.76 9.53 -11.52
C THR A 441 19.39 9.17 -12.95
N ASN A 442 18.64 8.07 -13.11
CA ASN A 442 18.47 7.37 -14.39
C ASN A 442 17.80 8.24 -15.46
N HIS A 443 16.90 9.13 -15.02
CA HIS A 443 16.07 9.95 -15.88
C HIS A 443 16.37 11.45 -15.78
N SER A 444 17.51 11.81 -15.19
CA SER A 444 17.91 13.21 -15.01
C SER A 444 18.27 13.93 -16.31
N LYS A 445 18.61 13.17 -17.36
CA LYS A 445 19.02 13.69 -18.69
C LYS A 445 18.06 13.33 -19.83
N ASP A 446 16.91 12.71 -19.52
CA ASP A 446 15.91 12.34 -20.52
C ASP A 446 15.28 13.57 -21.16
N MET A 447 14.63 13.41 -22.33
CA MET A 447 13.93 14.51 -23.03
C MET A 447 12.88 15.22 -22.14
N LYS A 448 12.26 14.49 -21.21
CA LYS A 448 11.37 15.03 -20.16
C LYS A 448 11.88 14.56 -18.80
N PRO A 449 12.90 15.24 -18.23
CA PRO A 449 13.73 14.69 -17.17
C PRO A 449 13.10 14.82 -15.78
N LEU A 450 13.36 13.87 -14.89
CA LEU A 450 13.11 14.06 -13.46
C LEU A 450 14.45 14.32 -12.78
N TRP A 451 14.61 15.50 -12.20
CA TRP A 451 15.84 15.92 -11.54
C TRP A 451 15.54 16.75 -10.31
N PHE A 452 16.35 16.61 -9.25
CA PHE A 452 16.25 17.36 -8.00
C PHE A 452 17.57 18.09 -7.74
N GLU A 453 17.49 19.39 -7.49
CA GLU A 453 18.64 20.27 -7.28
C GLU A 453 19.44 19.88 -6.03
N LYS A 454 18.76 19.42 -4.97
CA LYS A 454 19.37 18.96 -3.72
C LYS A 454 18.81 17.62 -3.27
N TRP A 455 19.66 16.76 -2.72
CA TRP A 455 19.26 15.47 -2.17
C TRP A 455 19.61 15.40 -0.69
N ALA A 456 18.59 15.26 0.14
CA ALA A 456 18.74 14.95 1.55
C ALA A 456 18.73 13.44 1.75
N THR A 457 19.67 12.89 2.50
CA THR A 457 19.71 11.46 2.81
C THR A 457 20.13 11.21 4.25
N GLN A 458 19.54 10.18 4.85
CA GLN A 458 19.95 9.62 6.14
C GLN A 458 20.90 8.44 6.00
N ASP A 459 20.97 7.86 4.80
CA ASP A 459 21.70 6.64 4.51
C ASP A 459 22.73 6.90 3.41
N TYR A 460 23.99 6.61 3.70
CA TYR A 460 25.08 6.69 2.73
C TYR A 460 25.24 5.41 1.89
N HIS A 461 24.49 4.34 2.20
CA HIS A 461 24.48 3.08 1.47
C HIS A 461 23.43 3.01 0.36
N THR A 462 22.64 4.07 0.15
CA THR A 462 21.65 4.09 -0.93
C THR A 462 22.34 4.13 -2.30
N GLY A 463 21.96 3.22 -3.20
CA GLY A 463 22.56 3.09 -4.53
C GLY A 463 22.45 4.36 -5.39
N ALA A 464 21.48 5.24 -5.10
CA ALA A 464 21.35 6.55 -5.74
C ALA A 464 22.61 7.41 -5.59
N LEU A 465 23.37 7.26 -4.49
CA LEU A 465 24.60 8.02 -4.27
C LEU A 465 25.78 7.54 -5.15
N ASN A 466 25.72 6.32 -5.71
CA ASN A 466 26.78 5.79 -6.58
C ASN A 466 27.04 6.71 -7.78
N VAL A 467 25.98 7.32 -8.32
CA VAL A 467 26.09 8.19 -9.50
C VAL A 467 26.81 9.50 -9.17
N ILE A 468 26.69 10.00 -7.94
CA ILE A 468 27.45 11.18 -7.48
C ILE A 468 28.95 10.89 -7.42
N ALA A 469 29.34 9.65 -7.10
CA ALA A 469 30.74 9.22 -7.17
C ALA A 469 31.24 9.01 -8.60
N SER A 470 30.39 8.52 -9.51
CA SER A 470 30.76 8.22 -10.90
C SER A 470 31.02 9.45 -11.79
N LYS A 471 30.63 10.66 -11.36
CA LYS A 471 30.63 11.92 -12.15
C LYS A 471 29.74 11.90 -13.40
N GLU A 472 28.97 10.84 -13.63
CA GLU A 472 28.06 10.73 -14.79
C GLU A 472 26.72 11.46 -14.55
N GLY A 473 26.37 11.78 -13.30
CA GLY A 473 25.14 12.47 -12.93
C GLY A 473 25.17 14.00 -13.04
N LEU A 474 23.99 14.63 -12.94
CA LEU A 474 23.87 16.10 -12.84
C LEU A 474 24.22 16.65 -11.45
N ASN A 475 24.06 15.84 -10.40
CA ASN A 475 24.37 16.23 -9.03
C ASN A 475 25.81 15.90 -8.66
N THR A 476 26.39 16.73 -7.79
CA THR A 476 27.73 16.58 -7.22
C THR A 476 27.63 16.40 -5.70
N LYS A 477 28.76 16.13 -5.02
CA LYS A 477 28.81 16.08 -3.55
C LYS A 477 28.36 17.37 -2.85
N ASN A 478 28.33 18.50 -3.57
CA ASN A 478 27.83 19.78 -3.04
C ASN A 478 26.29 19.86 -3.02
N ASP A 479 25.63 18.90 -3.65
CA ASP A 479 24.17 18.81 -3.73
C ASP A 479 23.57 17.90 -2.67
N LEU A 480 24.43 17.23 -1.88
CA LEU A 480 24.05 16.35 -0.79
C LEU A 480 23.87 17.09 0.53
N ILE A 481 22.78 16.76 1.21
CA ILE A 481 22.42 17.17 2.57
C ILE A 481 22.35 15.90 3.42
N TYR A 482 23.21 15.78 4.41
CA TYR A 482 23.21 14.63 5.30
C TYR A 482 22.35 14.92 6.52
N THR A 483 21.25 14.21 6.63
CA THR A 483 20.25 14.41 7.68
C THR A 483 20.32 13.27 8.69
N GLY A 484 21.49 13.12 9.33
CA GLY A 484 21.65 12.28 10.52
C GLY A 484 22.37 10.96 10.31
N ILE A 485 23.48 10.97 9.57
CA ILE A 485 24.34 9.78 9.47
C ILE A 485 25.08 9.60 10.81
N PRO A 486 24.96 8.45 11.50
CA PRO A 486 25.82 8.15 12.64
C PRO A 486 27.24 7.90 12.14
N ILE A 487 28.18 8.75 12.56
CA ILE A 487 29.61 8.66 12.28
C ILE A 487 30.29 8.19 13.57
N LEU A 488 31.10 7.14 13.52
CA LEU A 488 31.91 6.76 14.70
C LEU A 488 33.15 7.64 14.75
N ASP A 489 33.38 8.32 15.87
CA ASP A 489 34.65 9.00 16.12
C ASP A 489 35.77 7.94 16.13
N PRO A 490 36.76 8.02 15.21
CA PRO A 490 37.83 7.04 15.13
C PRO A 490 38.77 7.06 16.34
N VAL A 491 38.80 8.13 17.14
CA VAL A 491 39.65 8.28 18.32
C VAL A 491 38.96 7.73 19.57
N ASP A 492 37.69 8.09 19.77
CA ASP A 492 36.98 7.82 21.03
C ASP A 492 35.95 6.67 20.96
N LYS A 493 35.72 6.06 19.78
CA LYS A 493 34.69 5.04 19.51
C LYS A 493 33.26 5.45 19.94
N LYS A 494 33.02 6.74 20.14
CA LYS A 494 31.69 7.29 20.41
C LYS A 494 31.00 7.63 19.09
N THR A 495 29.71 7.34 18.97
CA THR A 495 28.91 7.73 17.81
C THR A 495 28.70 9.26 17.82
N VAL A 496 29.32 9.96 16.89
CA VAL A 496 29.05 11.34 16.52
C VAL A 496 28.03 11.33 15.40
N ILE A 497 26.83 11.88 15.59
CA ILE A 497 25.91 11.98 14.45
C ILE A 497 26.39 13.11 13.54
N GLY A 498 26.80 12.77 12.31
CA GLY A 498 27.17 13.73 11.27
C GLY A 498 25.93 14.38 10.68
N TRP A 499 25.83 15.70 10.88
CA TRP A 499 24.81 16.55 10.27
C TRP A 499 25.44 17.50 9.27
N ARG A 500 24.77 17.70 8.15
CA ARG A 500 25.11 18.78 7.22
C ARG A 500 23.83 19.44 6.73
N ALA A 501 23.80 20.76 6.82
CA ALA A 501 22.92 21.61 6.04
C ALA A 501 23.66 22.16 4.81
N ALA A 502 23.13 21.99 3.60
CA ALA A 502 23.52 22.84 2.47
C ALA A 502 22.87 24.22 2.67
N SER A 503 23.60 25.21 3.17
CA SER A 503 23.06 26.57 3.41
C SER A 503 22.83 27.33 2.09
N PRO A 504 21.98 28.36 2.06
CA PRO A 504 21.79 29.22 0.89
C PRO A 504 23.01 30.13 0.79
N LYS A 505 23.81 29.98 -0.27
CA LYS A 505 24.86 30.88 -0.79
C LYS A 505 25.92 31.51 0.15
N THR A 506 25.85 31.46 1.48
CA THR A 506 26.77 32.22 2.37
C THR A 506 27.41 31.42 3.51
N GLU A 507 27.22 30.11 3.60
CA GLU A 507 27.97 29.25 4.56
C GLU A 507 28.67 28.08 3.85
N ILE A 508 29.32 28.37 2.73
CA ILE A 508 30.11 27.38 2.00
C ILE A 508 31.59 27.75 2.15
N ASP A 509 32.29 27.07 3.08
CA ASP A 509 33.72 26.77 3.01
C ASP A 509 34.12 25.76 4.12
N THR A 510 34.92 24.68 3.97
CA THR A 510 35.32 23.85 2.80
C THR A 510 36.10 22.56 3.19
N SER A 511 36.37 22.20 4.45
CA SER A 511 37.21 21.01 4.76
C SER A 511 36.44 19.78 5.26
N ILE A 512 35.48 19.96 6.16
CA ILE A 512 34.83 18.85 6.86
C ILE A 512 33.96 17.99 5.92
N ASN A 513 33.28 18.59 4.94
CA ASN A 513 32.44 17.84 3.98
C ASN A 513 33.24 16.93 3.05
N ASN A 514 34.40 17.42 2.60
CA ASN A 514 35.32 16.60 1.82
C ASN A 514 35.86 15.49 2.71
N ASN A 515 36.29 15.81 3.93
CA ASN A 515 36.79 14.81 4.87
C ASN A 515 35.76 13.71 5.18
N LEU A 516 34.49 14.04 5.42
CA LEU A 516 33.46 13.03 5.72
C LEU A 516 33.09 12.16 4.51
N TRP A 517 32.92 12.79 3.33
CA TRP A 517 32.73 12.05 2.08
C TRP A 517 33.92 11.14 1.82
N ASP A 518 35.14 11.68 1.88
CA ASP A 518 36.39 10.98 1.58
C ASP A 518 36.71 9.89 2.63
N GLN A 519 36.27 10.05 3.89
CA GLN A 519 36.52 9.10 4.98
C GLN A 519 35.50 7.96 5.07
N TYR A 520 34.21 8.21 4.78
CA TYR A 520 33.15 7.24 5.05
C TYR A 520 32.37 6.80 3.81
N VAL A 521 32.19 7.69 2.83
CA VAL A 521 31.35 7.42 1.65
C VAL A 521 32.19 6.95 0.48
N ALA A 522 33.22 7.71 0.09
CA ALA A 522 34.13 7.37 -1.01
C ALA A 522 34.79 5.99 -0.86
N PRO A 523 35.27 5.57 0.34
CA PRO A 523 35.89 4.25 0.51
C PRO A 523 34.88 3.10 0.40
N TYR A 524 33.63 3.32 0.81
CA TYR A 524 32.56 2.35 0.64
C TYR A 524 32.17 2.22 -0.84
N LEU A 525 31.99 3.34 -1.54
CA LEU A 525 31.66 3.36 -2.95
C LEU A 525 32.77 2.78 -3.83
N ALA A 526 34.04 3.01 -3.49
CA ALA A 526 35.19 2.40 -4.19
C ALA A 526 35.16 0.87 -4.13
N LYS A 527 34.73 0.28 -3.00
CA LYS A 527 34.58 -1.17 -2.83
C LYS A 527 33.39 -1.78 -3.58
N LEU A 528 32.42 -0.98 -4.00
CA LEU A 528 31.28 -1.44 -4.80
C LEU A 528 31.55 -1.38 -6.31
N GLY A 529 32.60 -0.66 -6.73
CA GLY A 529 33.05 -0.55 -8.13
C GLY A 529 34.15 -1.54 -8.53
N GLU A 530 34.66 -2.33 -7.59
CA GLU A 530 35.46 -3.55 -7.80
C GLU A 530 34.54 -4.78 -7.83
#